data_AF-A0A7S3G8F4-F1
#
_entry.id   AF-A0A7S3G8F4-F1
#
_cell.length_a   1.000
_cell.length_b   1.000
_cell.length_c   1.000
_cell.angle_alpha   90.00
_cell.angle_beta   90.00
_cell.angle_gamma   90.00
#
_symmetry.space_group_name_H-M   'P 1'
#
loop_
_entity.id
_entity.type
_entity.pdbx_description
1 polymer ?
#
loop_
_entity_poly.entity_id
_entity_poly.type
_entity_poly.pdbx_seq_one_letter_code
_entity_poly.pdbx_strand_id
1 'polypeptide(L)'
;GELTRTCNPGDVITLCGTFLPVPVQGFKAMKQGLTAETYIEASCIERMKKSYAETILSDEEKSAIDEIRVEANRTMQPKGKGAQPIKVGQSPYEVLSRSIAPEIYGHADVKKALLLLLVGAPTLQLKDGMRIRGDLHMCLVGDPGVAK
;
A
#
# COMPACT_ATOMS: atom_id res chain seq x y z
N GLY A 1 -1.86 -20.91 23.77
CA GLY A 1 -0.44 -20.65 23.44
C GLY A 1 -0.18 -19.17 23.56
N GLU A 2 1.08 -18.75 23.56
CA GLU A 2 1.46 -17.34 23.74
C GLU A 2 0.89 -16.41 22.65
N LEU A 3 0.65 -16.94 21.44
CA LEU A 3 0.07 -16.19 20.33
C LEU A 3 -1.44 -15.94 20.43
N THR A 4 -2.14 -16.46 21.45
CA THR A 4 -3.59 -16.26 21.56
C THR A 4 -3.93 -14.79 21.83
N ARG A 5 -4.97 -14.27 21.16
CA ARG A 5 -5.45 -12.87 21.25
C ARG A 5 -4.49 -11.81 20.67
N THR A 6 -3.53 -12.22 19.85
CA THR A 6 -2.61 -11.28 19.17
C THR A 6 -3.21 -10.64 17.91
N CYS A 7 -4.31 -11.19 17.38
CA CYS A 7 -5.00 -10.70 16.20
C CYS A 7 -6.51 -10.59 16.43
N ASN A 8 -7.14 -9.68 15.71
CA ASN A 8 -8.59 -9.51 15.67
C ASN A 8 -9.16 -9.89 14.30
N PRO A 9 -10.44 -10.28 14.24
CA PRO A 9 -11.13 -10.44 12.97
C PRO A 9 -11.02 -9.16 12.12
N GLY A 10 -10.53 -9.29 10.89
CA GLY A 10 -10.30 -8.17 9.97
C GLY A 10 -8.87 -7.62 9.94
N ASP A 11 -7.98 -8.09 10.83
CA ASP A 11 -6.55 -7.77 10.72
C ASP A 11 -5.92 -8.45 9.50
N VAL A 12 -5.05 -7.71 8.81
CA VAL A 12 -4.17 -8.28 7.78
C VAL A 12 -2.88 -8.71 8.47
N ILE A 13 -2.62 -10.01 8.47
CA ILE A 13 -1.47 -10.61 9.16
C ILE A 13 -0.65 -11.46 8.20
N THR A 14 0.65 -11.53 8.47
CA THR A 14 1.55 -12.56 7.97
C THR A 14 1.69 -13.62 9.04
N LEU A 15 1.42 -14.87 8.70
CA LEU A 15 1.45 -16.01 9.61
C LEU A 15 2.51 -17.00 9.13
N CYS A 16 3.40 -17.40 10.04
CA CYS A 16 4.36 -18.47 9.83
C CYS A 16 4.03 -19.64 10.76
N GLY A 17 4.05 -20.86 10.24
CA GLY A 17 3.66 -22.04 11.00
C GLY A 17 3.84 -23.33 10.22
N THR A 18 3.47 -24.44 10.84
CA THR A 18 3.53 -25.79 10.25
C THR A 18 2.16 -26.20 9.72
N PHE A 19 2.11 -26.73 8.50
CA PHE A 19 0.88 -27.23 7.91
C PHE A 19 0.67 -28.70 8.27
N LEU A 20 -0.42 -29.02 8.96
CA LEU A 20 -0.66 -30.34 9.55
C LEU A 20 -2.04 -30.88 9.17
N PRO A 21 -2.13 -32.16 8.75
CA PRO A 21 -3.41 -32.84 8.57
C PRO A 21 -3.90 -33.45 9.90
N VAL A 22 -5.19 -33.29 10.20
CA VAL A 22 -5.90 -34.02 11.25
C VAL A 22 -6.69 -35.15 10.60
N PRO A 23 -6.39 -36.42 10.91
CA PRO A 23 -7.20 -37.53 10.44
C PRO A 23 -8.57 -37.46 11.11
N VAL A 24 -9.63 -37.44 10.30
CA VAL A 24 -10.99 -37.53 10.81
C VAL A 24 -11.22 -38.97 11.30
N GLN A 25 -11.69 -39.13 12.54
CA GLN A 25 -11.98 -40.44 13.15
C GLN A 25 -13.48 -40.68 13.38
N GLY A 26 -13.89 -41.95 13.50
CA GLY A 26 -15.26 -42.35 13.84
C GLY A 26 -16.25 -42.32 12.66
N PHE A 27 -17.56 -42.16 12.95
CA PHE A 27 -18.62 -42.15 11.92
C PHE A 27 -18.43 -41.06 10.84
N LYS A 28 -17.72 -39.97 11.15
CA LYS A 28 -17.36 -38.94 10.17
C LYS A 28 -16.34 -39.45 9.14
N ALA A 29 -15.39 -40.30 9.54
CA ALA A 29 -14.41 -40.92 8.65
C ALA A 29 -15.07 -41.85 7.62
N MET A 30 -16.09 -42.60 8.03
CA MET A 30 -16.86 -43.49 7.14
C MET A 30 -17.59 -42.72 6.02
N LYS A 31 -17.97 -41.45 6.28
CA LYS A 31 -18.68 -40.57 5.34
C LYS A 31 -17.77 -39.69 4.50
N GLN A 32 -16.59 -39.33 5.02
CA GLN A 32 -15.64 -38.40 4.39
C GLN A 32 -14.43 -39.09 3.72
N GLY A 33 -14.35 -40.43 3.70
CA GLY A 33 -13.33 -41.15 2.92
C GLY A 33 -11.89 -40.75 3.29
N LEU A 34 -11.08 -40.39 2.27
CA LEU A 34 -9.65 -40.03 2.41
C LEU A 34 -9.41 -38.53 2.65
N THR A 35 -10.45 -37.71 2.79
CA THR A 35 -10.27 -36.28 3.04
C THR A 35 -9.82 -36.04 4.48
N ALA A 36 -8.65 -35.43 4.65
CA ALA A 36 -8.16 -34.94 5.94
C ALA A 36 -8.51 -33.45 6.11
N GLU A 37 -8.94 -33.06 7.30
CA GLU A 37 -9.02 -31.64 7.67
C GLU A 37 -7.60 -31.14 7.91
N THR A 38 -7.24 -29.98 7.36
CA THR A 38 -5.90 -29.41 7.52
C THR A 38 -5.97 -28.10 8.31
N TYR A 39 -4.94 -27.85 9.10
CA TYR A 39 -4.76 -26.58 9.80
C TYR A 39 -3.30 -26.18 9.77
N ILE A 40 -3.06 -24.90 10.04
CA ILE A 40 -1.71 -24.38 10.25
C ILE A 40 -1.54 -24.14 11.74
N GLU A 41 -0.56 -24.79 12.35
CA GLU A 41 -0.13 -24.48 13.70
C GLU A 41 0.78 -23.24 13.64
N ALA A 42 0.25 -22.09 14.07
CA ALA A 42 0.97 -20.83 14.01
C ALA A 42 2.13 -20.79 15.01
N SER A 43 3.34 -20.51 14.53
CA SER A 43 4.55 -20.30 15.35
C SER A 43 4.92 -18.82 15.46
N CYS A 44 4.54 -18.00 14.47
CA CYS A 44 4.74 -16.55 14.48
C CYS A 44 3.59 -15.85 13.75
N ILE A 45 3.18 -14.69 14.28
CA ILE A 45 2.16 -13.81 13.68
C ILE A 45 2.69 -12.39 13.67
N GLU A 46 2.79 -11.80 12.49
CA GLU A 46 3.15 -10.38 12.30
C GLU A 46 1.96 -9.62 11.72
N ARG A 47 1.62 -8.47 12.32
CA ARG A 47 0.53 -7.61 11.85
C ARG A 47 1.06 -6.62 10.81
N MET A 48 0.49 -6.65 9.60
CA MET A 48 0.96 -5.85 8.48
C MET A 48 0.53 -4.38 8.55
N LYS A 49 -0.70 -4.12 9.01
CA LYS A 49 -1.23 -2.75 9.14
C LYS A 49 -0.83 -2.16 10.49
N LYS A 50 0.36 -1.59 10.58
CA LYS A 50 0.73 -0.71 11.70
C LYS A 50 0.07 0.66 11.49
N SER A 51 -0.31 1.33 12.56
CA SER A 51 -0.79 2.72 12.47
C SER A 51 0.30 3.58 11.83
N TYR A 52 -0.03 4.59 11.02
CA TYR A 52 0.97 5.44 10.33
C TYR A 52 2.02 6.04 11.28
N ALA A 53 1.71 6.19 12.56
CA ALA A 53 2.63 6.68 13.59
C ALA A 53 3.70 5.66 14.03
N GLU A 54 3.53 4.37 13.69
CA GLU A 54 4.38 3.26 14.09
C GLU A 54 5.15 2.64 12.92
N THR A 55 5.10 3.26 11.74
CA THR A 55 5.87 2.84 10.58
C THR A 55 7.35 3.17 10.81
N ILE A 56 8.12 2.18 11.23
CA ILE A 56 9.57 2.25 11.31
C ILE A 56 10.10 1.88 9.93
N LEU A 57 10.69 2.84 9.23
CA LEU A 57 11.35 2.59 7.94
C LEU A 57 12.65 1.81 8.17
N SER A 58 12.82 0.70 7.46
CA SER A 58 14.09 -0.02 7.42
C SER A 58 15.17 0.83 6.72
N ASP A 59 16.43 0.48 6.92
CA ASP A 59 17.53 1.20 6.28
C ASP A 59 17.58 0.96 4.76
N GLU A 60 17.07 -0.19 4.29
CA GLU A 60 16.87 -0.43 2.86
C GLU A 60 15.78 0.47 2.28
N GLU A 61 14.65 0.64 2.99
CA GLU A 61 13.56 1.51 2.55
C GLU A 61 13.99 2.99 2.47
N LYS A 62 14.80 3.45 3.43
CA LYS A 62 15.40 4.80 3.39
C LYS A 62 16.33 4.96 2.20
N SER A 63 17.17 3.97 1.94
CA SER A 63 18.09 3.98 0.79
C SER A 63 17.32 4.03 -0.53
N ALA A 64 16.25 3.23 -0.67
CA ALA A 64 15.39 3.26 -1.85
C ALA A 64 14.70 4.62 -2.04
N ILE A 65 14.25 5.27 -0.96
CA ILE A 65 13.71 6.64 -1.02
C ILE A 65 14.76 7.63 -1.53
N ASP A 66 16.00 7.51 -1.08
CA ASP A 66 17.09 8.37 -1.50
C ASP A 66 17.49 8.11 -2.96
N GLU A 67 17.48 6.87 -3.41
CA GLU A 67 17.68 6.53 -4.84
C GLU A 67 16.59 7.14 -5.71
N ILE A 68 15.32 7.05 -5.31
CA ILE A 68 14.20 7.66 -6.03
C ILE A 68 14.37 9.19 -6.08
N ARG A 69 14.82 9.81 -4.99
CA ARG A 69 15.12 11.25 -4.95
C ARG A 69 16.25 11.61 -5.93
N VAL A 70 17.29 10.79 -6.02
CA VAL A 70 18.42 11.01 -6.92
C VAL A 70 18.01 10.82 -8.38
N GLU A 71 17.26 9.77 -8.70
CA GLU A 71 16.81 9.51 -10.07
C GLU A 71 15.83 10.58 -10.55
N ALA A 72 14.89 11.00 -9.69
CA ALA A 72 14.02 12.14 -9.96
C ALA A 72 14.82 13.39 -10.36
N ASN A 73 15.98 13.63 -9.75
CA ASN A 73 16.87 14.73 -10.09
C ASN A 73 17.70 14.48 -11.37
N ARG A 74 18.00 13.22 -11.71
CA ARG A 74 18.83 12.85 -12.87
C ARG A 74 18.08 12.92 -14.20
N THR A 75 16.80 12.50 -14.23
CA THR A 75 15.97 12.57 -15.44
C THR A 75 15.70 14.04 -15.88
N MET A 76 16.11 15.02 -15.07
CA MET A 76 15.99 16.47 -15.34
C MET A 76 17.12 17.09 -16.17
N GLN A 77 18.09 16.33 -16.70
CA GLN A 77 19.05 16.93 -17.64
C GLN A 77 18.35 17.32 -18.96
N PRO A 78 18.34 18.61 -19.35
CA PRO A 78 17.64 19.05 -20.55
C PRO A 78 18.35 18.54 -21.80
N LYS A 79 17.67 17.69 -22.59
CA LYS A 79 18.02 17.50 -24.01
C LYS A 79 17.54 18.72 -24.82
N GLY A 80 18.28 19.83 -24.77
CA GLY A 80 18.02 20.97 -25.65
C GLY A 80 18.67 22.30 -25.22
N LYS A 81 19.49 22.87 -26.09
CA LYS A 81 20.10 24.20 -25.95
C LYS A 81 19.05 25.27 -26.28
N GLY A 82 18.32 25.78 -25.29
CA GLY A 82 17.35 26.88 -25.51
C GLY A 82 16.23 27.02 -24.49
N ALA A 83 16.04 26.06 -23.59
CA ALA A 83 15.13 26.22 -22.46
C ALA A 83 15.85 26.98 -21.33
N GLN A 84 15.21 28.02 -20.81
CA GLN A 84 15.65 28.68 -19.58
C GLN A 84 15.88 27.62 -18.48
N PRO A 85 16.88 27.77 -17.60
CA PRO A 85 17.16 26.78 -16.58
C PRO A 85 15.90 26.54 -15.74
N ILE A 86 15.28 25.39 -15.95
CA ILE A 86 14.21 24.87 -15.08
C ILE A 86 14.86 24.80 -13.71
N LYS A 87 14.37 25.61 -12.77
CA LYS A 87 14.90 25.68 -11.39
C LYS A 87 15.16 24.26 -10.89
N VAL A 88 16.38 24.02 -10.43
CA VAL A 88 16.79 22.78 -9.76
C VAL A 88 15.71 22.44 -8.72
N GLY A 89 14.99 21.34 -8.92
CA GLY A 89 13.95 20.88 -8.00
C GLY A 89 12.53 20.86 -8.56
N GLN A 90 12.22 19.96 -9.49
CA GLN A 90 10.85 19.44 -9.52
C GLN A 90 10.65 18.58 -8.27
N SER A 91 9.67 18.94 -7.43
CA SER A 91 9.32 18.16 -6.25
C SER A 91 8.99 16.70 -6.64
N PRO A 92 9.31 15.68 -5.81
CA PRO A 92 8.95 14.27 -6.05
C PRO A 92 7.48 14.08 -6.45
N TYR A 93 6.61 14.96 -5.98
CA TYR A 93 5.22 15.08 -6.38
C TYR A 93 4.98 15.10 -7.91
N GLU A 94 5.75 15.89 -8.66
CA GLU A 94 5.56 16.01 -10.12
C GLU A 94 6.02 14.73 -10.84
N VAL A 95 7.15 14.17 -10.42
CA VAL A 95 7.69 12.93 -10.99
C VAL A 95 6.73 11.77 -10.73
N LEU A 96 6.30 11.58 -9.48
CA LEU A 96 5.35 10.54 -9.11
C LEU A 96 4.01 10.72 -9.82
N SER A 97 3.52 11.96 -9.98
CA SER A 97 2.27 12.21 -10.71
C SER A 97 2.36 11.80 -12.18
N ARG A 98 3.53 11.94 -12.83
CA ARG A 98 3.73 11.51 -14.21
C ARG A 98 3.89 10.00 -14.34
N SER A 99 4.41 9.33 -13.31
CA SER A 99 4.48 7.87 -13.23
C SER A 99 3.10 7.21 -13.08
N ILE A 100 2.08 7.94 -12.65
CA ILE A 100 0.69 7.44 -12.65
C ILE A 100 0.13 7.47 -14.07
N ALA A 101 -0.29 6.30 -14.56
CA ALA A 101 -0.85 6.10 -15.89
C ALA A 101 0.01 6.77 -16.98
N PRO A 102 1.28 6.34 -17.18
CA PRO A 102 2.22 7.02 -18.07
C PRO A 102 1.77 7.00 -19.55
N GLU A 103 0.90 6.06 -19.90
CA GLU A 103 0.33 5.89 -21.24
C GLU A 103 -0.68 6.99 -21.62
N ILE A 104 -1.28 7.66 -20.63
CA ILE A 104 -2.25 8.74 -20.86
C ILE A 104 -1.50 10.06 -20.96
N TYR A 105 -1.56 10.72 -22.12
CA TYR A 105 -1.00 12.06 -22.29
C TYR A 105 -1.92 13.13 -21.68
N GLY A 106 -1.32 14.15 -21.05
CA GLY A 106 -2.06 15.26 -20.45
C GLY A 106 -2.64 14.95 -19.06
N HIS A 107 -3.72 15.68 -18.70
CA HIS A 107 -4.44 15.55 -17.42
C HIS A 107 -3.55 15.55 -16.17
N ALA A 108 -2.51 16.39 -16.14
CA ALA A 108 -1.55 16.44 -15.04
C ALA A 108 -2.23 16.65 -13.67
N ASP A 109 -3.28 17.48 -13.61
CA ASP A 109 -4.01 17.74 -12.37
C ASP A 109 -4.84 16.54 -11.90
N VAL A 110 -5.38 15.74 -12.83
CA VAL A 110 -6.12 14.50 -12.50
C VAL A 110 -5.14 13.47 -11.95
N LYS A 111 -3.98 13.30 -12.58
CA LYS A 111 -2.94 12.37 -12.10
C LYS A 111 -2.39 12.78 -10.73
N LYS A 112 -2.23 14.07 -10.50
CA LYS A 112 -1.89 14.64 -9.19
C LYS A 112 -2.96 14.35 -8.13
N ALA A 113 -4.24 14.53 -8.47
CA ALA A 113 -5.33 14.19 -7.57
C ALA A 113 -5.38 12.69 -7.25
N LEU A 114 -5.13 11.83 -8.25
CA LEU A 114 -5.01 10.38 -8.05
C LEU A 114 -3.81 10.00 -7.17
N LEU A 115 -2.67 10.69 -7.31
CA LEU A 115 -1.53 10.50 -6.41
C LEU A 115 -1.92 10.81 -4.96
N LEU A 116 -2.60 11.92 -4.73
CA LEU A 116 -3.08 12.29 -3.38
C LEU A 116 -4.14 11.31 -2.85
N LEU A 117 -4.96 10.73 -3.73
CA LEU A 117 -5.91 9.69 -3.37
C LEU A 117 -5.22 8.41 -2.89
N LEU A 118 -4.11 8.00 -3.54
CA LEU A 118 -3.33 6.83 -3.14
C LEU A 118 -2.56 7.06 -1.83
N VAL A 119 -2.05 8.28 -1.62
CA VAL A 119 -1.33 8.66 -0.39
C VAL A 119 -2.31 8.79 0.79
N GLY A 120 -3.49 9.37 0.54
CA GLY A 120 -4.50 9.65 1.56
C GLY A 120 -4.06 10.70 2.58
N ALA A 121 -4.80 10.79 3.69
CA ALA A 121 -4.44 11.59 4.85
C ALA A 121 -4.48 10.74 6.13
N PRO A 122 -3.73 11.11 7.18
CA PRO A 122 -3.81 10.42 8.45
C PRO A 122 -5.20 10.61 9.08
N THR A 123 -5.71 9.56 9.73
CA THR A 123 -6.91 9.71 10.56
C THR A 123 -6.55 10.55 11.78
N LEU A 124 -7.28 11.64 12.00
CA LEU A 124 -7.11 12.48 13.17
C LEU A 124 -8.07 12.06 14.28
N GLN A 125 -7.52 11.81 15.47
CA GLN A 125 -8.30 11.69 16.71
C GLN A 125 -8.20 13.01 17.47
N LEU A 126 -9.33 13.65 17.71
CA LEU A 126 -9.40 14.88 18.49
C LEU A 126 -9.38 14.55 19.99
N LYS A 127 -8.96 15.51 20.82
CA LYS A 127 -8.93 15.38 22.28
C LYS A 127 -10.29 15.00 22.88
N ASP A 128 -11.37 15.34 22.18
CA ASP A 128 -12.75 15.05 22.58
C ASP A 128 -13.22 13.63 22.19
N GLY A 129 -12.33 12.78 21.66
CA GLY A 129 -12.65 11.40 21.25
C GLY A 129 -13.30 11.28 19.86
N MET A 130 -13.55 12.40 19.17
CA MET A 130 -14.04 12.39 17.79
C MET A 130 -12.94 11.95 16.82
N ARG A 131 -13.30 11.08 15.87
CA ARG A 131 -12.38 10.57 14.83
C ARG A 131 -12.78 11.14 13.47
N ILE A 132 -11.85 11.84 12.82
CA ILE A 132 -12.01 12.36 11.45
C ILE A 132 -11.33 11.37 10.49
N ARG A 133 -12.08 10.89 9.49
CA ARG A 133 -11.53 9.99 8.45
C ARG A 133 -10.53 10.75 7.59
N GLY A 134 -9.39 10.11 7.32
CA GLY A 134 -8.36 10.64 6.41
C GLY A 134 -8.45 10.12 4.98
N ASP A 135 -9.45 9.27 4.68
CA ASP A 135 -9.64 8.74 3.34
C ASP A 135 -10.26 9.81 2.43
N LEU A 136 -9.67 9.99 1.25
CA LEU A 136 -10.20 10.89 0.23
C LEU A 136 -11.14 10.12 -0.70
N HIS A 137 -12.22 10.77 -1.12
CA HIS A 137 -13.11 10.26 -2.16
C HIS A 137 -13.20 11.29 -3.28
N MET A 138 -12.94 10.87 -4.51
CA MET A 138 -12.98 11.72 -5.70
C MET A 138 -13.97 11.12 -6.71
N CYS A 139 -14.82 11.97 -7.27
CA CYS A 139 -15.69 11.62 -8.40
C CYS A 139 -15.17 12.36 -9.64
N LEU A 140 -14.85 11.62 -10.70
CA LEU A 140 -14.44 12.18 -11.99
C LEU A 140 -15.63 12.11 -12.96
N VAL A 141 -16.01 13.26 -13.50
CA VAL A 141 -17.09 13.38 -14.50
C VAL A 141 -16.51 14.06 -15.74
N GLY A 142 -16.82 13.54 -16.92
CA GLY A 142 -16.30 14.05 -18.18
C GLY A 142 -16.83 13.28 -19.38
N ASP A 143 -16.55 13.81 -20.57
CA ASP A 143 -17.01 13.27 -21.84
C ASP A 143 -16.46 11.86 -22.12
N PRO A 144 -17.21 10.99 -22.82
CA PRO A 144 -16.84 9.60 -23.06
C PRO A 144 -15.56 9.42 -23.88
N GLY A 145 -15.12 10.46 -24.61
CA GLY A 145 -13.90 10.44 -25.42
C GLY A 145 -12.61 10.77 -24.66
N VAL A 146 -12.69 11.09 -23.36
CA VAL A 146 -11.52 11.42 -22.54
C VAL A 146 -11.13 10.18 -21.73
N ALA A 147 -9.83 9.85 -21.70
CA ALA A 147 -9.28 8.80 -20.86
C ALA A 147 -9.36 9.21 -19.37
N LYS A 148 -10.51 8.93 -18.76
CA LYS A 148 -10.85 9.23 -17.36
C LYS A 148 -10.78 7.99 -16.48
#